data_AF-A0A836WEU0-F1
#
_entry.id   AF-A0A836WEU0-F1
#
_cell.length_a   1.000
_cell.length_b   1.000
_cell.length_c   1.000
_cell.angle_alpha   90.00
_cell.angle_beta   90.00
_cell.angle_gamma   90.00
#
_symmetry.space_group_name_H-M   'P 1'
#
loop_
_entity.id
_entity.type
_entity.pdbx_description
1 polymer ?
#
loop_
_entity_poly.entity_id
_entity_poly.type
_entity_poly.pdbx_seq_one_letter_code
_entity_poly.pdbx_strand_id
1 'polypeptide(L)'
;MKAFFIGLVLFFGLGTLYAADTFPPPFIAEYTLSARGIPVIGEGHIGKGTRTLTYLPNGQFEFKSFAKTTGLAAFIKKIRIEERTLFTRVDGKIRPLEYSYHQTGSQSRSHTVSYDWDQGIAKNTYKGQTQVIPLEEGILDKLLYQIVLMQELMQGKRQLEYKVVGKSKIALYRPTFIDWEFVETGEGSLSTLKYERKSENGKRRTLLWCAPRLHYLPVQVEHIEKDGEVFKMVLQSFISQ
;
A
#
# COMPACT_ATOMS: atom_id res chain seq x y z
N MET A 1 -12.25 22.34 -71.56
CA MET A 1 -12.82 22.26 -70.20
C MET A 1 -11.76 21.65 -69.29
N LYS A 2 -11.20 22.43 -68.36
CA LYS A 2 -10.13 22.01 -67.44
C LYS A 2 -10.79 21.41 -66.19
N ALA A 3 -10.63 20.11 -65.97
CA ALA A 3 -11.08 19.46 -64.73
C ALA A 3 -9.91 19.44 -63.74
N PHE A 4 -10.01 20.23 -62.69
CA PHE A 4 -9.13 20.17 -61.52
C PHE A 4 -9.58 19.00 -60.63
N PHE A 5 -8.75 17.98 -60.47
CA PHE A 5 -8.89 16.99 -59.42
C PHE A 5 -8.22 17.53 -58.15
N ILE A 6 -9.02 17.87 -57.15
CA ILE A 6 -8.55 18.21 -55.80
C ILE A 6 -8.29 16.90 -55.06
N GLY A 7 -7.03 16.58 -54.80
CA GLY A 7 -6.62 15.45 -53.96
C GLY A 7 -6.87 15.76 -52.49
N LEU A 8 -7.73 14.96 -51.84
CA LEU A 8 -7.95 14.97 -50.40
C LEU A 8 -6.80 14.22 -49.72
N VAL A 9 -5.85 14.94 -49.12
CA VAL A 9 -4.81 14.34 -48.28
C VAL A 9 -5.36 14.20 -46.86
N LEU A 10 -5.75 12.98 -46.49
CA LEU A 10 -6.08 12.61 -45.11
C LEU A 10 -4.78 12.52 -44.30
N PHE A 11 -4.49 13.57 -43.53
CA PHE A 11 -3.49 13.53 -42.46
C PHE A 11 -4.02 12.62 -41.34
N PHE A 12 -3.62 11.34 -41.36
CA PHE A 12 -3.65 10.52 -40.15
C PHE A 12 -2.59 11.08 -39.20
N GLY A 13 -3.01 12.00 -38.33
CA GLY A 13 -2.22 12.36 -37.15
C GLY A 13 -2.05 11.09 -36.32
N LEU A 14 -0.86 10.48 -36.39
CA LEU A 14 -0.36 9.54 -35.40
C LEU A 14 -0.24 10.32 -34.09
N GLY A 15 -1.36 10.48 -33.39
CA GLY A 15 -1.35 10.86 -32.00
C GLY A 15 -0.58 9.75 -31.28
N THR A 16 0.62 10.07 -30.81
CA THR A 16 1.30 9.26 -29.82
C THR A 16 0.33 9.10 -28.67
N LEU A 17 -0.25 7.91 -28.55
CA LEU A 17 -0.93 7.47 -27.33
C LEU A 17 0.14 7.50 -26.24
N TYR A 18 0.27 8.64 -25.56
CA TYR A 18 0.93 8.67 -24.26
C TYR A 18 0.10 7.76 -23.37
N ALA A 19 0.58 6.53 -23.16
CA ALA A 19 0.08 5.70 -22.10
C ALA A 19 0.27 6.51 -20.81
N ALA A 20 -0.83 6.98 -20.24
CA ALA A 20 -0.80 7.66 -18.96
C ALA A 20 -0.04 6.76 -17.98
N ASP A 21 0.96 7.31 -17.28
CA ASP A 21 1.66 6.54 -16.27
C ASP A 21 0.63 6.05 -15.25
N THR A 22 0.48 4.73 -15.14
CA THR A 22 -0.55 4.11 -14.30
C THR A 22 -0.08 3.90 -12.87
N PHE A 23 1.00 4.58 -12.48
CA PHE A 23 1.58 4.55 -11.14
C PHE A 23 1.16 5.80 -10.34
N PRO A 24 0.91 5.67 -9.03
CA PRO A 24 0.51 6.81 -8.21
C PRO A 24 1.62 7.86 -8.13
N PRO A 25 1.27 9.17 -8.20
CA PRO A 25 2.24 10.23 -7.98
C PRO A 25 2.76 10.20 -6.53
N PRO A 26 3.93 10.81 -6.24
CA PRO A 26 4.36 11.04 -4.86
C PRO A 26 3.27 11.73 -4.04
N PHE A 27 3.12 11.33 -2.78
CA PHE A 27 2.04 11.83 -1.93
C PHE A 27 2.40 11.80 -0.45
N ILE A 28 1.63 12.56 0.34
CA ILE A 28 1.55 12.46 1.80
C ILE A 28 0.09 12.22 2.15
N ALA A 29 -0.18 11.18 2.93
CA ALA A 29 -1.52 10.84 3.42
C ALA A 29 -1.48 10.71 4.94
N GLU A 30 -2.28 11.51 5.63
CA GLU A 30 -2.39 11.45 7.10
C GLU A 30 -3.66 10.71 7.50
N TYR A 31 -3.58 9.96 8.59
CA TYR A 31 -4.66 9.09 9.06
C TYR A 31 -4.91 9.30 10.54
N THR A 32 -6.18 9.19 10.93
CA THR A 32 -6.57 8.91 12.31
C THR A 32 -6.62 7.41 12.54
N LEU A 33 -6.22 6.98 13.74
CA LEU A 33 -6.24 5.58 14.16
C LEU A 33 -7.29 5.43 15.25
N SER A 34 -8.14 4.42 15.13
CA SER A 34 -9.07 4.01 16.18
C SER A 34 -8.99 2.51 16.41
N ALA A 35 -9.42 2.07 17.59
CA ALA A 35 -9.63 0.66 17.88
C ALA A 35 -10.98 0.42 18.52
N ARG A 36 -11.46 -0.82 18.40
CA ARG A 36 -12.67 -1.33 19.04
C ARG A 36 -12.42 -2.77 19.51
N GLY A 37 -13.05 -3.14 20.63
CA GLY A 37 -12.98 -4.50 21.18
C GLY A 37 -11.76 -4.75 22.07
N ILE A 38 -11.00 -3.72 22.45
CA ILE A 38 -9.88 -3.84 23.38
C ILE A 38 -10.39 -3.54 24.80
N PRO A 39 -10.41 -4.50 25.74
CA PRO A 39 -11.06 -4.34 27.06
C PRO A 39 -10.59 -3.13 27.88
N VAL A 40 -9.33 -2.73 27.74
CA VAL A 40 -8.72 -1.62 28.52
C VAL A 40 -8.91 -0.26 27.84
N ILE A 41 -9.07 -0.24 26.51
CA ILE A 41 -9.13 1.00 25.71
C ILE A 41 -10.57 1.33 25.29
N GLY A 42 -11.45 0.33 25.23
CA GLY A 42 -12.81 0.46 24.72
C GLY A 42 -12.85 0.67 23.21
N GLU A 43 -13.79 1.48 22.75
CA GLU A 43 -13.86 1.97 21.37
C GLU A 43 -13.46 3.45 21.33
N GLY A 44 -12.54 3.81 20.43
CA GLY A 44 -12.20 5.22 20.26
C GLY A 44 -10.90 5.48 19.52
N HIS A 45 -10.57 6.77 19.42
CA HIS A 45 -9.34 7.25 18.82
C HIS A 45 -8.12 6.84 19.66
N ILE A 46 -7.18 6.16 19.02
CA ILE A 46 -5.98 5.64 19.68
C ILE A 46 -4.69 6.30 19.20
N GLY A 47 -4.69 7.02 18.08
CA GLY A 47 -3.45 7.45 17.46
C GLY A 47 -3.58 8.18 16.13
N LYS A 48 -2.43 8.48 15.55
CA LYS A 48 -2.31 9.04 14.19
C LYS A 48 -1.28 8.26 13.39
N GLY A 49 -1.43 8.27 12.08
CA GLY A 49 -0.45 7.72 11.16
C GLY A 49 -0.23 8.60 9.94
N THR A 50 0.87 8.37 9.24
CA THR A 50 1.24 9.08 8.02
C THR A 50 1.82 8.06 7.04
N ARG A 51 1.49 8.20 5.77
CA ARG A 51 2.11 7.45 4.67
C ARG A 51 2.65 8.42 3.65
N THR A 52 3.88 8.19 3.20
CA THR A 52 4.56 9.09 2.28
C THR A 52 5.22 8.27 1.18
N LEU A 53 4.85 8.54 -0.08
CA LEU A 53 5.54 8.05 -1.26
C LEU A 53 6.37 9.19 -1.84
N THR A 54 7.66 8.95 -2.02
CA THR A 54 8.61 9.94 -2.53
C THR A 54 9.39 9.36 -3.70
N TYR A 55 9.58 10.15 -4.76
CA TYR A 55 10.53 9.87 -5.82
C TYR A 55 11.91 10.42 -5.46
N LEU A 56 12.95 9.59 -5.54
CA LEU A 56 14.32 9.94 -5.19
C LEU A 56 15.13 10.36 -6.43
N PRO A 57 16.13 11.25 -6.29
CA PRO A 57 16.93 11.74 -7.42
C PRO A 57 17.66 10.65 -8.22
N ASN A 58 17.92 9.50 -7.59
CA ASN A 58 18.60 8.35 -8.21
C ASN A 58 17.65 7.41 -8.99
N GLY A 59 16.40 7.82 -9.23
CA GLY A 59 15.41 7.01 -9.94
C GLY A 59 14.68 5.96 -9.10
N GLN A 60 14.96 5.90 -7.79
CA GLN A 60 14.29 5.00 -6.85
C GLN A 60 13.05 5.67 -6.24
N PHE A 61 12.22 4.85 -5.61
CA PHE A 61 11.06 5.30 -4.86
C PHE A 61 11.20 4.84 -3.41
N GLU A 62 10.78 5.71 -2.50
CA GLU A 62 10.69 5.42 -1.08
C GLU A 62 9.24 5.51 -0.64
N PHE A 63 8.71 4.45 -0.07
CA PHE A 63 7.41 4.46 0.58
C PHE A 63 7.57 4.21 2.08
N LYS A 64 7.14 5.19 2.87
CA LYS A 64 7.22 5.19 4.34
C LYS A 64 5.84 5.16 4.95
N SER A 65 5.71 4.44 6.07
CA SER A 65 4.53 4.44 6.92
C SER A 65 4.94 4.67 8.36
N PHE A 66 4.28 5.62 9.00
CA PHE A 66 4.48 5.99 10.39
C PHE A 66 3.16 5.86 11.14
N ALA A 67 3.18 5.32 12.36
CA ALA A 67 2.03 5.30 13.24
C ALA A 67 2.45 5.45 14.70
N LYS A 68 1.67 6.19 15.48
CA LYS A 68 1.87 6.32 16.93
C LYS A 68 0.55 6.41 17.68
N THR A 69 0.55 5.90 18.91
CA THR A 69 -0.54 6.16 19.85
C THR A 69 -0.51 7.60 20.35
N THR A 70 -1.67 8.20 20.59
CA THR A 70 -1.82 9.58 21.11
C THR A 70 -2.93 9.68 22.16
N GLY A 71 -2.99 10.80 22.88
CA GLY A 71 -4.05 11.05 23.87
C GLY A 71 -4.07 10.05 25.04
N LEU A 72 -5.26 9.72 25.55
CA LEU A 72 -5.45 8.79 26.66
C LEU A 72 -4.86 7.39 26.37
N ALA A 73 -4.95 6.92 25.13
CA ALA A 73 -4.36 5.64 24.73
C ALA A 73 -2.83 5.61 24.90
N ALA A 74 -2.15 6.75 24.73
CA ALA A 74 -0.69 6.83 24.93
C ALA A 74 -0.28 6.75 26.41
N PHE A 75 -1.15 7.16 27.35
CA PHE A 75 -0.92 6.96 28.79
C PHE A 75 -1.05 5.50 29.20
N ILE A 76 -1.97 4.76 28.56
CA ILE A 76 -2.16 3.32 28.79
C ILE A 76 -1.02 2.52 28.14
N LYS A 77 -0.75 2.77 26.86
CA LYS A 77 0.22 2.01 26.07
C LYS A 77 0.83 2.83 24.95
N LYS A 78 2.04 3.35 25.18
CA LYS A 78 2.82 4.04 24.14
C LYS A 78 3.33 3.04 23.10
N ILE A 79 2.92 3.19 21.86
CA ILE A 79 3.42 2.41 20.70
C ILE A 79 3.79 3.38 19.59
N ARG A 80 4.92 3.10 18.93
CA ARG A 80 5.36 3.76 17.71
C ARG A 80 5.76 2.68 16.70
N ILE A 81 5.30 2.81 15.46
CA ILE A 81 5.60 1.91 14.35
C ILE A 81 6.13 2.74 13.19
N GLU A 82 7.23 2.28 12.61
CA GLU A 82 7.84 2.79 11.40
C GLU A 82 8.03 1.64 10.43
N GLU A 83 7.52 1.80 9.21
CA GLU A 83 7.83 0.94 8.08
C GLU A 83 8.39 1.77 6.94
N ARG A 84 9.28 1.15 6.17
CA ARG A 84 9.87 1.71 4.97
C ARG A 84 10.09 0.62 3.94
N THR A 85 9.84 0.94 2.68
CA THR A 85 10.30 0.17 1.53
C THR A 85 10.98 1.10 0.52
N LEU A 86 12.11 0.65 -0.01
CA LEU A 86 12.84 1.28 -1.10
C LEU A 86 12.72 0.36 -2.31
N PHE A 87 12.36 0.88 -3.47
CA PHE A 87 12.13 0.07 -4.65
C PHE A 87 12.45 0.84 -5.94
N THR A 88 12.61 0.10 -7.04
CA THR A 88 12.72 0.66 -8.39
C THR A 88 11.56 0.23 -9.25
N ARG A 89 11.36 0.96 -10.35
CA ARG A 89 10.43 0.61 -11.41
C ARG A 89 11.21 0.41 -12.71
N VAL A 90 11.20 -0.80 -13.24
CA VAL A 90 11.88 -1.17 -14.49
C VAL A 90 10.84 -1.78 -15.42
N ASP A 91 10.60 -1.17 -16.58
CA ASP A 91 9.58 -1.61 -17.56
C ASP A 91 8.18 -1.81 -16.95
N GLY A 92 7.79 -0.91 -16.05
CA GLY A 92 6.50 -0.98 -15.34
C GLY A 92 6.43 -2.04 -14.23
N LYS A 93 7.48 -2.86 -14.05
CA LYS A 93 7.62 -3.81 -12.95
C LYS A 93 8.24 -3.14 -11.73
N ILE A 94 7.72 -3.45 -10.56
CA ILE A 94 8.21 -2.95 -9.28
C ILE A 94 9.15 -3.99 -8.67
N ARG A 95 10.36 -3.56 -8.32
CA ARG A 95 11.38 -4.40 -7.66
C ARG A 95 11.77 -3.79 -6.31
N PRO A 96 11.37 -4.39 -5.17
CA PRO A 96 11.88 -3.97 -3.86
C PRO A 96 13.40 -4.11 -3.78
N LEU A 97 14.05 -3.21 -3.08
CA LEU A 97 15.49 -3.20 -2.79
C LEU A 97 15.74 -3.41 -1.30
N GLU A 98 14.97 -2.72 -0.46
CA GLU A 98 15.05 -2.81 0.99
C GLU A 98 13.66 -2.66 1.62
N TYR A 99 13.41 -3.38 2.70
CA TYR A 99 12.28 -3.20 3.58
C TYR A 99 12.72 -3.19 5.04
N SER A 100 12.13 -2.30 5.84
CA SER A 100 12.28 -2.30 7.28
C SER A 100 10.96 -2.04 8.00
N TYR A 101 10.78 -2.72 9.13
CA TYR A 101 9.73 -2.52 10.12
C TYR A 101 10.38 -2.39 11.48
N HIS A 102 10.00 -1.34 12.21
CA HIS A 102 10.42 -1.11 13.57
C HIS A 102 9.21 -0.69 14.41
N GLN A 103 8.94 -1.46 15.46
CA GLN A 103 7.98 -1.11 16.48
C GLN A 103 8.70 -0.90 17.80
N THR A 104 8.40 0.20 18.49
CA THR A 104 8.90 0.53 19.83
C THR A 104 7.73 0.78 20.81
N GLY A 105 8.05 0.82 22.11
CA GLY A 105 7.07 0.93 23.18
C GLY A 105 6.92 -0.38 23.95
N SER A 106 5.68 -0.79 24.22
CA SER A 106 5.36 -2.00 25.03
C SER A 106 6.07 -3.30 24.61
N GLN A 107 6.38 -3.47 23.33
CA GLN A 107 7.24 -4.54 22.84
C GLN A 107 8.03 -4.03 21.65
N SER A 108 9.34 -4.28 21.66
CA SER A 108 10.20 -4.02 20.52
C SER A 108 10.08 -5.16 19.50
N ARG A 109 9.87 -4.81 18.23
CA ARG A 109 9.84 -5.77 17.13
C ARG A 109 10.54 -5.16 15.92
N SER A 110 11.39 -5.96 15.27
CA SER A 110 12.04 -5.60 14.01
C SER A 110 11.85 -6.68 12.96
N HIS A 111 11.74 -6.25 11.71
CA HIS A 111 11.75 -7.11 10.53
C HIS A 111 12.43 -6.32 9.40
N THR A 112 13.47 -6.88 8.80
CA THR A 112 14.12 -6.29 7.62
C THR A 112 14.20 -7.29 6.49
N VAL A 113 14.19 -6.81 5.25
CA VAL A 113 14.46 -7.62 4.06
C VAL A 113 15.37 -6.82 3.13
N SER A 114 16.46 -7.42 2.66
CA SER A 114 17.30 -6.88 1.59
C SER A 114 17.15 -7.75 0.34
N TYR A 115 17.00 -7.13 -0.82
CA TYR A 115 16.74 -7.80 -2.09
C TYR A 115 17.94 -7.63 -3.02
N ASP A 116 18.59 -8.74 -3.36
CA ASP A 116 19.71 -8.80 -4.31
C ASP A 116 19.22 -9.46 -5.59
N TRP A 117 18.81 -8.64 -6.56
CA TRP A 117 18.28 -9.10 -7.84
C TRP A 117 19.35 -9.69 -8.76
N ASP A 118 20.61 -9.31 -8.58
CA ASP A 118 21.72 -9.84 -9.37
C ASP A 118 22.05 -11.28 -8.94
N GLN A 119 22.00 -11.55 -7.64
CA GLN A 119 22.15 -12.89 -7.08
C GLN A 119 20.83 -13.70 -7.06
N GLY A 120 19.70 -13.07 -7.33
CA GLY A 120 18.38 -13.70 -7.31
C GLY A 120 17.94 -14.15 -5.91
N ILE A 121 18.31 -13.42 -4.85
CA ILE A 121 17.99 -13.77 -3.46
C ILE A 121 17.52 -12.56 -2.62
N ALA A 122 16.65 -12.83 -1.65
CA ALA A 122 16.34 -11.90 -0.56
C ALA A 122 16.82 -12.45 0.79
N LYS A 123 17.43 -11.59 1.61
CA LYS A 123 17.77 -11.91 3.00
C LYS A 123 16.70 -11.34 3.91
N ASN A 124 15.93 -12.21 4.54
CA ASN A 124 14.80 -11.88 5.40
C ASN A 124 15.19 -12.07 6.86
N THR A 125 15.29 -10.98 7.62
CA THR A 125 15.70 -11.01 9.03
C THR A 125 14.52 -10.65 9.93
N TYR A 126 14.05 -11.61 10.73
CA TYR A 126 12.96 -11.41 11.68
C TYR A 126 13.35 -11.95 13.05
N LYS A 127 13.20 -11.14 14.11
CA LYS A 127 13.61 -11.50 15.49
C LYS A 127 15.06 -12.03 15.59
N GLY A 128 15.97 -11.43 14.82
CA GLY A 128 17.40 -11.79 14.82
C GLY A 128 17.75 -13.05 14.02
N GLN A 129 16.77 -13.72 13.42
CA GLN A 129 17.02 -14.87 12.54
C GLN A 129 16.94 -14.44 11.08
N THR A 130 17.97 -14.77 10.31
CA THR A 130 18.05 -14.47 8.88
C THR A 130 17.77 -15.73 8.07
N GLN A 131 16.90 -15.61 7.07
CA GLN A 131 16.61 -16.64 6.09
C GLN A 131 16.88 -16.10 4.70
N VAL A 132 17.43 -16.95 3.82
CA VAL A 132 17.60 -16.63 2.40
C VAL A 132 16.41 -17.18 1.64
N ILE A 133 15.81 -16.33 0.81
CA ILE A 133 14.63 -16.65 0.01
C ILE A 133 15.01 -16.45 -1.46
N PRO A 134 14.79 -17.44 -2.35
CA PRO A 134 14.94 -17.23 -3.79
C PRO A 134 14.01 -16.11 -4.28
N LEU A 135 14.53 -15.20 -5.11
CA LEU A 135 13.72 -14.17 -5.71
C LEU A 135 13.02 -14.67 -6.96
N GLU A 136 11.76 -14.25 -7.08
CA GLU A 136 10.94 -14.41 -8.26
C GLU A 136 10.36 -13.03 -8.60
N GLU A 137 10.12 -12.79 -9.88
CA GLU A 137 9.42 -11.59 -10.33
C GLU A 137 8.06 -11.44 -9.62
N GLY A 138 7.74 -10.21 -9.21
CA GLY A 138 6.50 -9.90 -8.50
C GLY A 138 6.51 -10.22 -7.00
N ILE A 139 7.65 -10.64 -6.41
CA ILE A 139 7.80 -10.66 -4.95
C ILE A 139 7.82 -9.23 -4.41
N LEU A 140 7.06 -9.00 -3.34
CA LEU A 140 6.91 -7.72 -2.66
C LEU A 140 7.15 -7.86 -1.16
N ASP A 141 7.34 -6.74 -0.46
CA ASP A 141 7.21 -6.67 0.99
C ASP A 141 5.80 -6.25 1.45
N LYS A 142 5.59 -6.27 2.76
CA LYS A 142 4.28 -6.00 3.38
C LYS A 142 3.79 -4.57 3.22
N LEU A 143 4.68 -3.62 2.99
CA LEU A 143 4.29 -2.24 2.77
C LEU A 143 4.07 -1.98 1.27
N LEU A 144 4.97 -2.50 0.43
CA LEU A 144 5.00 -2.25 -1.01
C LEU A 144 3.79 -2.77 -1.76
N TYR A 145 3.17 -3.88 -1.33
CA TYR A 145 1.97 -4.40 -2.02
C TYR A 145 0.83 -3.40 -2.09
N GLN A 146 0.78 -2.41 -1.20
CA GLN A 146 -0.25 -1.37 -1.22
C GLN A 146 -0.05 -0.38 -2.37
N ILE A 147 1.20 -0.08 -2.74
CA ILE A 147 1.51 0.74 -3.91
C ILE A 147 1.24 -0.05 -5.19
N VAL A 148 1.60 -1.33 -5.23
CA VAL A 148 1.27 -2.20 -6.37
C VAL A 148 -0.24 -2.31 -6.54
N LEU A 149 -0.99 -2.43 -5.44
CA LEU A 149 -2.45 -2.42 -5.47
C LEU A 149 -3.01 -1.14 -6.07
N MET A 150 -2.49 0.03 -5.69
CA MET A 150 -2.90 1.31 -6.29
C MET A 150 -2.66 1.31 -7.80
N GLN A 151 -1.44 0.95 -8.24
CA GLN A 151 -1.08 0.85 -9.65
C GLN A 151 -2.00 -0.12 -10.42
N GLU A 152 -2.22 -1.33 -9.90
CA GLU A 152 -3.04 -2.33 -10.58
C GLU A 152 -4.51 -1.91 -10.70
N LEU A 153 -5.06 -1.27 -9.66
CA LEU A 153 -6.42 -0.74 -9.72
C LEU A 153 -6.54 0.42 -10.71
N MET A 154 -5.52 1.28 -10.82
CA MET A 154 -5.41 2.34 -11.86
C MET A 154 -5.36 1.75 -13.27
N GLN A 155 -4.73 0.59 -13.44
CA GLN A 155 -4.71 -0.17 -14.70
C GLN A 155 -6.05 -0.89 -15.00
N GLY A 156 -7.06 -0.74 -14.14
CA GLY A 156 -8.36 -1.37 -14.32
C GLY A 156 -8.41 -2.83 -13.86
N LYS A 157 -7.34 -3.38 -13.28
CA LYS A 157 -7.36 -4.72 -12.70
C LYS A 157 -8.33 -4.74 -11.52
N ARG A 158 -8.99 -5.88 -11.31
CA ARG A 158 -9.93 -6.10 -10.19
C ARG A 158 -9.67 -7.38 -9.43
N GLN A 159 -9.08 -8.37 -10.09
CA GLN A 159 -8.53 -9.57 -9.47
C GLN A 159 -7.07 -9.29 -9.11
N LEU A 160 -6.75 -9.44 -7.82
CA LEU A 160 -5.45 -9.04 -7.26
C LEU A 160 -4.82 -10.22 -6.53
N GLU A 161 -3.54 -10.46 -6.76
CA GLU A 161 -2.75 -11.48 -6.08
C GLU A 161 -1.31 -11.02 -5.91
N TYR A 162 -0.75 -11.17 -4.70
CA TYR A 162 0.62 -10.72 -4.40
C TYR A 162 1.39 -11.77 -3.62
N LYS A 163 2.61 -12.07 -4.07
CA LYS A 163 3.60 -12.83 -3.29
C LYS A 163 4.32 -11.88 -2.35
N VAL A 164 4.09 -12.00 -1.06
CA VAL A 164 4.62 -11.07 -0.04
C VAL A 164 5.60 -11.77 0.88
N VAL A 165 6.81 -11.23 1.04
CA VAL A 165 7.79 -11.72 2.01
C VAL A 165 7.25 -11.52 3.42
N GLY A 166 6.80 -12.64 4.02
CA GLY A 166 6.32 -12.70 5.38
C GLY A 166 7.45 -12.84 6.40
N LYS A 167 7.07 -13.09 7.65
CA LYS A 167 8.03 -13.25 8.76
C LYS A 167 8.87 -14.52 8.67
N SER A 168 8.32 -15.59 8.10
CA SER A 168 8.94 -16.92 8.05
C SER A 168 8.76 -17.64 6.71
N LYS A 169 7.97 -17.07 5.80
CA LYS A 169 7.64 -17.62 4.50
C LYS A 169 7.11 -16.53 3.59
N ILE A 170 7.12 -16.78 2.29
CA ILE A 170 6.32 -16.02 1.34
C ILE A 170 4.84 -16.33 1.63
N ALA A 171 4.03 -15.28 1.76
CA ALA A 171 2.60 -15.35 1.96
C ALA A 171 1.90 -14.87 0.69
N LEU A 172 0.79 -15.53 0.34
CA LEU A 172 0.00 -15.13 -0.82
C LEU A 172 -1.16 -14.25 -0.39
N TYR A 173 -1.16 -13.00 -0.83
CA TYR A 173 -2.21 -12.04 -0.52
C TYR A 173 -3.18 -12.00 -1.68
N ARG A 174 -4.45 -12.32 -1.41
CA ARG A 174 -5.54 -12.27 -2.40
C ARG A 174 -6.66 -11.36 -1.91
N PRO A 175 -6.51 -10.03 -2.04
CA PRO A 175 -7.62 -9.13 -1.77
C PRO A 175 -8.76 -9.42 -2.76
N THR A 176 -9.93 -9.76 -2.23
CA THR A 176 -11.13 -10.00 -3.03
C THR A 176 -12.02 -8.78 -2.99
N PHE A 177 -12.48 -8.32 -4.16
CA PHE A 177 -13.47 -7.25 -4.23
C PHE A 177 -14.76 -7.68 -3.51
N ILE A 178 -15.32 -6.78 -2.70
CA ILE A 178 -16.53 -7.00 -1.91
C ILE A 178 -17.66 -6.16 -2.47
N ASP A 179 -17.50 -4.84 -2.48
CA ASP A 179 -18.56 -3.91 -2.89
C ASP A 179 -18.00 -2.51 -3.19
N TRP A 180 -18.87 -1.65 -3.70
CA TRP A 180 -18.70 -0.21 -3.76
C TRP A 180 -19.33 0.46 -2.53
N GLU A 181 -18.55 1.26 -1.81
CA GLU A 181 -19.03 1.94 -0.60
C GLU A 181 -18.57 3.40 -0.59
N PHE A 182 -19.40 4.30 -0.06
CA PHE A 182 -18.97 5.64 0.32
C PHE A 182 -18.33 5.61 1.71
N VAL A 183 -17.20 6.30 1.86
CA VAL A 183 -16.47 6.42 3.12
C VAL A 183 -16.32 7.89 3.46
N GLU A 184 -16.75 8.26 4.67
CA GLU A 184 -16.51 9.59 5.23
C GLU A 184 -15.05 9.72 5.67
N THR A 185 -14.37 10.76 5.19
CA THR A 185 -12.97 11.03 5.48
C THR A 185 -12.76 12.51 5.80
N GLY A 186 -11.55 12.89 6.20
CA GLY A 186 -11.18 14.31 6.32
C GLY A 186 -11.15 15.05 4.97
N GLU A 187 -11.12 14.34 3.84
CA GLU A 187 -11.23 14.88 2.47
C GLU A 187 -12.70 14.90 1.97
N GLY A 188 -13.66 14.69 2.88
CA GLY A 188 -15.09 14.54 2.58
C GLY A 188 -15.50 13.08 2.28
N SER A 189 -16.72 12.91 1.79
CA SER A 189 -17.25 11.60 1.40
C SER A 189 -16.65 11.14 0.08
N LEU A 190 -16.03 9.95 0.07
CA LEU A 190 -15.36 9.38 -1.10
C LEU A 190 -16.02 8.07 -1.50
N SER A 191 -16.30 7.89 -2.79
CA SER A 191 -16.66 6.59 -3.36
C SER A 191 -15.41 5.70 -3.41
N THR A 192 -15.55 4.43 -3.01
CA THR A 192 -14.43 3.50 -2.87
C THR A 192 -14.76 2.10 -3.37
N LEU A 193 -13.73 1.39 -3.81
CA LEU A 193 -13.73 -0.06 -3.99
C LEU A 193 -13.32 -0.72 -2.68
N LYS A 194 -14.18 -1.56 -2.10
CA LYS A 194 -13.87 -2.32 -0.90
C LYS A 194 -13.28 -3.68 -1.25
N TYR A 195 -12.13 -3.98 -0.68
CA TYR A 195 -11.44 -5.26 -0.80
C TYR A 195 -11.27 -5.92 0.57
N GLU A 196 -11.43 -7.23 0.64
CA GLU A 196 -11.12 -8.04 1.82
C GLU A 196 -9.94 -8.97 1.54
N ARG A 197 -8.95 -8.97 2.43
CA ARG A 197 -7.88 -9.96 2.46
C ARG A 197 -7.96 -10.77 3.74
N LYS A 198 -8.18 -12.07 3.62
CA LYS A 198 -8.12 -13.01 4.75
C LYS A 198 -6.71 -13.57 4.90
N SER A 199 -6.27 -13.82 6.13
CA SER A 199 -5.09 -14.66 6.36
C SER A 199 -5.36 -16.10 5.91
N GLU A 200 -4.30 -16.87 5.65
CA GLU A 200 -4.44 -18.26 5.17
C GLU A 200 -5.29 -19.14 6.10
N ASN A 201 -5.21 -18.92 7.42
CA ASN A 201 -6.02 -19.65 8.40
C ASN A 201 -7.42 -19.04 8.65
N GLY A 202 -7.79 -17.99 7.91
CA GLY A 202 -9.06 -17.28 8.04
C GLY A 202 -9.27 -16.48 9.33
N LYS A 203 -8.34 -16.54 10.29
CA LYS A 203 -8.52 -15.94 11.62
C LYS A 203 -8.32 -14.42 11.65
N ARG A 204 -7.64 -13.86 10.66
CA ARG A 204 -7.43 -12.41 10.54
C ARG A 204 -7.94 -11.95 9.20
N ARG A 205 -8.44 -10.72 9.16
CA ARG A 205 -8.86 -10.08 7.92
C ARG A 205 -8.39 -8.63 7.88
N THR A 206 -8.15 -8.15 6.68
CA THR A 206 -7.88 -6.74 6.39
C THR A 206 -8.88 -6.28 5.36
N LEU A 207 -9.63 -5.23 5.65
CA LEU A 207 -10.49 -4.54 4.70
C LEU A 207 -9.77 -3.27 4.21
N LEU A 208 -9.86 -2.99 2.91
CA LEU A 208 -9.23 -1.85 2.25
C LEU A 208 -10.31 -1.14 1.43
N TRP A 209 -10.54 0.14 1.69
CA TRP A 209 -11.43 0.98 0.89
C TRP A 209 -10.58 1.89 0.01
N CYS A 210 -10.52 1.58 -1.27
CA CYS A 210 -9.62 2.21 -2.22
C CYS A 210 -10.37 3.28 -3.03
N ALA A 211 -10.01 4.56 -2.90
CA ALA A 211 -10.72 5.66 -3.55
C ALA A 211 -10.17 5.97 -4.94
N PRO A 212 -10.93 5.77 -6.05
CA PRO A 212 -10.45 6.06 -7.39
C PRO A 212 -9.98 7.52 -7.57
N ARG A 213 -10.68 8.47 -6.92
CA ARG A 213 -10.36 9.90 -6.93
C ARG A 213 -8.95 10.21 -6.41
N LEU A 214 -8.39 9.35 -5.55
CA LEU A 214 -7.06 9.50 -4.95
C LEU A 214 -6.12 8.39 -5.42
N HIS A 215 -6.13 8.08 -6.72
CA HIS A 215 -5.27 7.04 -7.32
C HIS A 215 -5.41 5.66 -6.65
N TYR A 216 -6.63 5.34 -6.21
CA TYR A 216 -6.97 4.12 -5.48
C TYR A 216 -6.22 3.93 -4.15
N LEU A 217 -5.74 5.02 -3.55
CA LEU A 217 -5.22 5.01 -2.17
C LEU A 217 -6.25 4.35 -1.23
N PRO A 218 -5.83 3.42 -0.34
CA PRO A 218 -6.68 2.94 0.73
C PRO A 218 -7.00 4.06 1.72
N VAL A 219 -8.16 4.71 1.57
CA VAL A 219 -8.60 5.83 2.41
C VAL A 219 -9.18 5.37 3.75
N GLN A 220 -9.59 4.11 3.82
CA GLN A 220 -9.86 3.42 5.07
C GLN A 220 -9.22 2.04 5.05
N VAL A 221 -8.67 1.62 6.19
CA VAL A 221 -8.14 0.28 6.40
C VAL A 221 -8.65 -0.23 7.73
N GLU A 222 -9.26 -1.41 7.75
CA GLU A 222 -9.61 -2.12 8.97
C GLU A 222 -8.82 -3.41 9.06
N HIS A 223 -8.09 -3.61 10.17
CA HIS A 223 -7.48 -4.88 10.51
C HIS A 223 -8.24 -5.51 11.67
N ILE A 224 -8.67 -6.75 11.47
CA ILE A 224 -9.45 -7.50 12.44
C ILE A 224 -8.60 -8.69 12.86
N GLU A 225 -8.27 -8.71 14.15
CA GLU A 225 -7.48 -9.76 14.78
C GLU A 225 -8.33 -11.00 15.12
N LYS A 226 -7.65 -12.08 15.52
CA LYS A 226 -8.25 -13.39 15.80
C LYS A 226 -9.28 -13.40 16.93
N ASP A 227 -9.21 -12.43 17.82
CA ASP A 227 -10.07 -12.21 18.99
C ASP A 227 -11.20 -11.21 18.71
N GLY A 228 -11.25 -10.68 17.49
CA GLY A 228 -12.24 -9.68 17.10
C GLY A 228 -11.83 -8.24 17.40
N GLU A 229 -10.64 -7.99 17.97
CA GLU A 229 -10.10 -6.63 18.07
C GLU A 229 -9.99 -6.02 16.68
N VAL A 230 -10.50 -4.80 16.52
CA VAL A 230 -10.49 -4.06 15.26
C VAL A 230 -9.59 -2.85 15.42
N PHE A 231 -8.62 -2.71 14.50
CA PHE A 231 -7.82 -1.51 14.33
C PHE A 231 -8.20 -0.85 13.03
N LYS A 232 -8.59 0.42 13.07
CA LYS A 232 -9.07 1.17 11.91
C LYS A 232 -8.19 2.38 11.66
N MET A 233 -7.85 2.60 10.40
CA MET A 233 -7.24 3.82 9.88
C MET A 233 -8.23 4.51 8.96
N VAL A 234 -8.45 5.81 9.13
CA VAL A 234 -9.28 6.63 8.22
C VAL A 234 -8.47 7.86 7.80
N LEU A 235 -8.49 8.14 6.50
CA LEU A 235 -7.81 9.28 5.89
C LEU A 235 -8.32 10.58 6.51
N GLN A 236 -7.37 11.42 6.92
CA GLN A 236 -7.61 12.76 7.45
C GLN A 236 -7.23 13.84 6.44
N SER A 237 -6.15 13.64 5.69
CA SER A 237 -5.72 14.56 4.64
C SER A 237 -4.90 13.84 3.58
N PHE A 238 -4.94 14.34 2.35
CA PHE A 238 -4.12 13.86 1.24
C PHE A 238 -3.51 15.02 0.45
N ILE A 239 -2.19 14.95 0.24
CA ILE A 239 -1.43 15.92 -0.55
C ILE A 239 -0.67 15.16 -1.62
N SER A 240 -0.98 15.43 -2.89
CA SER A 240 -0.13 15.00 -4.01
C SER A 240 1.03 15.98 -4.15
N GLN A 241 2.24 15.47 -4.36
CA GLN A 241 3.46 16.27 -4.59
C GLN A 241 3.79 16.36 -6.08
#